data_AF-A0A914CXH3-F1
#
_entry.id   AF-A0A914CXH3-F1
#
_cell.length_a   1.000
_cell.length_b   1.000
_cell.length_c   1.000
_cell.angle_alpha   90.00
_cell.angle_beta   90.00
_cell.angle_gamma   90.00
#
_symmetry.space_group_name_H-M   'P 1'
#
loop_
_entity.id
_entity.type
_entity.pdbx_description
1 polymer ?
#
loop_
_entity_poly.entity_id
_entity_poly.type
_entity_poly.pdbx_seq_one_letter_code
_entity_poly.pdbx_strand_id
1 'polypeptide(L)'
;MKFLQLTQYEIAYLLAHTLWNVQDIPGLSSDAIRLADDLSQQIANDVHEYYTYGMRLPNYVNRLIKMTKLIDASKEIAKDIQEISVMSKIFDIFHIESSGCL
;
A
#
# COMPACT_ATOMS: atom_id res chain seq x y z
N MET A 1 19.28 12.59 -0.53
CA MET A 1 18.08 12.19 0.25
C MET A 1 18.54 11.44 1.49
N LYS A 2 18.07 11.79 2.69
CA LYS A 2 18.34 10.98 3.89
C LYS A 2 17.45 9.75 3.85
N PHE A 3 18.03 8.55 3.96
CA PHE A 3 17.28 7.31 4.04
C PHE A 3 16.39 7.32 5.28
N LEU A 4 15.09 7.04 5.10
CA LEU A 4 14.18 6.84 6.22
C LEU A 4 14.44 5.42 6.74
N GLN A 5 15.25 5.30 7.79
CA GLN A 5 15.52 4.01 8.42
C GLN A 5 14.27 3.56 9.17
N LEU A 6 13.44 2.75 8.51
CA LEU A 6 12.22 2.22 9.08
C LEU A 6 12.52 1.10 10.07
N THR A 7 11.84 1.13 11.20
CA THR A 7 11.82 0.05 12.19
C THR A 7 10.88 -1.05 11.72
N GLN A 8 11.01 -2.25 12.30
CA GLN A 8 10.13 -3.38 11.99
C GLN A 8 8.65 -3.05 12.26
N TYR A 9 8.37 -2.32 13.34
CA TYR A 9 7.02 -1.86 13.69
C TYR A 9 6.43 -0.91 12.64
N GLU A 10 7.23 0.00 12.11
CA GLU A 10 6.77 0.93 11.07
C GLU A 10 6.54 0.23 9.74
N ILE A 11 7.34 -0.78 9.41
CA ILE A 11 7.09 -1.63 8.23
C ILE A 11 5.77 -2.40 8.41
N ALA A 12 5.54 -2.99 9.58
CA ALA A 12 4.29 -3.68 9.87
C ALA A 12 3.08 -2.74 9.76
N TYR A 13 3.19 -1.52 10.28
CA TYR A 13 2.18 -0.47 10.12
C TYR A 13 1.92 -0.14 8.65
N LEU A 14 2.97 0.10 7.86
CA LEU A 14 2.84 0.43 6.44
C LEU A 14 2.11 -0.66 5.65
N LEU A 15 2.43 -1.93 5.94
CA LEU A 15 1.77 -3.08 5.33
C LEU A 15 0.30 -3.17 5.75
N ALA A 16 0.02 -3.04 7.05
CA ALA A 16 -1.34 -3.10 7.57
C ALA A 16 -2.20 -1.96 7.02
N HIS A 17 -1.67 -0.74 7.01
CA HIS A 17 -2.34 0.44 6.44
C HIS A 17 -2.64 0.26 4.95
N THR A 18 -1.72 -0.32 4.19
CA THR A 18 -1.94 -0.60 2.75
C THR A 18 -2.99 -1.68 2.54
N LEU A 19 -2.99 -2.73 3.37
CA LEU A 19 -3.90 -3.87 3.28
C LEU A 19 -5.36 -3.47 3.60
N TRP A 20 -5.56 -2.67 4.65
CA TRP A 20 -6.89 -2.29 5.12
C TRP A 20 -7.45 -1.01 4.47
N ASN A 21 -6.69 -0.40 3.57
CA ASN A 21 -7.19 0.69 2.73
C ASN A 21 -8.09 0.16 1.59
N VAL A 22 -9.31 -0.24 1.95
CA VAL A 22 -10.26 -0.93 1.05
C VAL A 22 -11.33 -0.02 0.43
N GLN A 23 -11.30 1.29 0.72
CA GLN A 23 -12.36 2.24 0.32
C GLN A 23 -12.60 2.29 -1.19
N ASP A 24 -11.57 2.01 -1.99
CA ASP A 24 -11.61 2.06 -3.46
C ASP A 24 -11.95 0.70 -4.11
N ILE A 25 -12.29 -0.33 -3.32
CA ILE A 25 -12.56 -1.68 -3.84
C ILE A 25 -14.05 -1.85 -4.15
N PRO A 26 -14.46 -1.94 -5.44
CA PRO A 26 -15.85 -2.12 -5.80
C PRO A 26 -16.36 -3.51 -5.39
N GLY A 27 -17.61 -3.56 -4.90
CA GLY A 27 -18.28 -4.82 -4.56
C GLY A 27 -18.02 -5.34 -3.13
N LEU A 28 -17.32 -4.58 -2.28
CA LEU A 28 -17.21 -4.92 -0.86
C LEU A 28 -18.55 -4.73 -0.13
N SER A 29 -18.83 -5.60 0.84
CA SER A 29 -20.00 -5.44 1.71
C SER A 29 -19.81 -4.28 2.69
N SER A 30 -20.90 -3.67 3.13
CA SER A 30 -20.88 -2.61 4.15
C SER A 30 -20.23 -3.07 5.46
N ASP A 31 -20.44 -4.34 5.84
CA ASP A 31 -19.81 -4.91 7.02
C ASP A 31 -18.29 -5.06 6.87
N ALA A 32 -17.80 -5.41 5.67
CA ALA A 32 -16.37 -5.50 5.41
C ALA A 32 -15.69 -4.12 5.43
N ILE A 33 -16.36 -3.09 4.90
CA ILE A 33 -15.88 -1.70 4.95
C ILE A 33 -15.80 -1.23 6.41
N ARG A 34 -16.86 -1.45 7.20
CA ARG A 34 -16.87 -1.10 8.63
C ARG A 34 -15.73 -1.78 9.39
N LEU A 35 -15.54 -3.09 9.16
CA LEU A 35 -14.44 -3.84 9.79
C LEU A 35 -13.07 -3.25 9.41
N ALA A 36 -12.88 -2.88 8.15
CA ALA A 36 -11.63 -2.27 7.70
C ALA A 36 -11.39 -0.88 8.31
N ASP A 37 -12.43 -0.07 8.48
CA ASP A 37 -12.34 1.22 9.18
C ASP A 37 -11.99 1.03 10.67
N ASP A 38 -12.65 0.08 11.34
CA ASP A 38 -12.37 -0.25 12.75
C ASP A 38 -10.92 -0.72 12.93
N LEU A 39 -10.43 -1.59 12.05
CA LEU A 39 -9.04 -2.05 12.05
C LEU A 39 -8.06 -0.93 11.73
N SER A 40 -8.38 -0.06 10.77
CA SER A 40 -7.55 1.11 10.43
C SER A 40 -7.39 2.05 11.62
N GLN A 41 -8.46 2.25 12.41
CA GLN A 41 -8.40 3.05 13.64
C GLN A 41 -7.53 2.39 14.71
N GLN A 42 -7.62 1.06 14.88
CA GLN A 42 -6.75 0.32 15.81
C GLN A 42 -5.28 0.45 15.41
N ILE A 43 -4.96 0.25 14.13
CA ILE A 43 -3.60 0.38 13.60
C ILE A 43 -3.04 1.80 13.82
N ALA A 44 -3.88 2.83 13.67
CA ALA A 44 -3.49 4.22 13.94
C ALA A 44 -3.18 4.44 15.43
N ASN A 45 -3.98 3.85 16.33
CA ASN A 45 -3.74 3.90 17.77
C ASN A 45 -2.44 3.17 18.15
N ASP A 46 -2.20 1.97 17.62
CA ASP A 46 -0.99 1.18 17.89
C ASP A 46 0.28 1.95 17.54
N VAL A 47 0.28 2.65 16.40
CA VAL A 47 1.42 3.49 16.01
C VAL A 47 1.55 4.73 16.86
N HIS A 48 0.45 5.35 17.25
CA HIS A 48 0.47 6.46 18.21
C HIS A 48 1.11 6.02 19.53
N GLU A 49 0.72 4.87 20.06
CA GLU A 49 1.26 4.29 21.29
C GLU A 49 2.73 3.91 21.16
N TYR A 50 3.12 3.29 20.04
CA TYR A 50 4.52 2.95 19.74
C TYR A 50 5.43 4.19 19.81
N TYR A 51 5.03 5.30 19.20
CA TYR A 51 5.83 6.52 19.23
C TYR A 51 5.79 7.24 20.58
N THR A 52 4.64 7.26 21.24
CA THR A 52 4.43 7.99 22.49
C THR A 52 5.08 7.29 23.68
N TYR A 53 4.84 5.99 23.83
CA TYR A 53 5.31 5.22 24.98
C TYR A 53 6.62 4.48 24.70
N GLY A 54 6.75 3.88 23.50
CA GLY A 54 7.92 3.08 23.13
C GLY A 54 9.13 3.95 22.81
N MET A 55 9.00 4.86 21.84
CA MET A 55 10.11 5.71 21.38
C MET A 55 10.25 7.04 22.16
N ARG A 56 9.24 7.42 22.94
CA ARG A 56 9.16 8.72 23.65
C ARG A 56 9.46 9.92 22.75
N LEU A 57 8.95 9.86 21.53
CA LEU A 57 9.21 10.84 20.47
C LEU A 57 7.93 11.63 20.22
N PRO A 58 7.72 12.79 20.87
CA PRO A 58 6.45 13.53 20.74
C PRO A 58 6.23 14.09 19.32
N ASN A 59 7.30 14.37 18.57
CA ASN A 59 7.22 14.97 17.23
C ASN A 59 7.39 13.94 16.10
N TYR A 60 6.62 12.85 16.14
CA TYR A 60 6.64 11.78 15.14
C TYR A 60 5.80 12.09 13.88
N VAL A 61 5.02 13.18 13.87
CA VAL A 61 4.17 13.58 12.73
C VAL A 61 4.97 13.73 11.43
N ASN A 62 6.14 14.37 11.49
CA ASN A 62 7.02 14.50 10.32
C ASN A 62 7.52 13.15 9.79
N ARG A 63 7.58 12.14 10.65
CA ARG A 63 7.96 10.78 10.27
C ARG A 63 6.79 10.04 9.64
N LEU A 64 5.59 10.16 10.21
CA LEU A 64 4.35 9.66 9.61
C LEU A 64 4.11 10.22 8.21
N ILE A 65 4.25 11.54 8.01
CA ILE A 65 4.11 12.17 6.69
C ILE A 65 5.07 11.54 5.66
N LYS A 66 6.31 11.23 6.06
CA LYS A 66 7.26 10.56 5.17
C LYS A 66 6.86 9.11 4.88
N MET A 67 6.30 8.41 5.86
CA MET A 67 5.79 7.05 5.69
C MET A 67 4.58 7.03 4.74
N THR A 68 3.64 7.97 4.86
CA THR A 68 2.51 8.10 3.93
C THR A 68 3.00 8.35 2.50
N LYS A 69 3.97 9.25 2.31
CA LYS A 69 4.57 9.48 0.98
C LYS A 69 5.22 8.22 0.38
N LEU A 70 5.76 7.32 1.20
CA LEU A 70 6.28 6.04 0.72
C LEU A 70 5.17 5.11 0.24
N ILE A 71 4.02 5.11 0.92
CA ILE A 71 2.84 4.35 0.49
C ILE A 71 2.35 4.86 -0.86
N ASP A 72 2.22 6.18 -1.01
CA ASP A 72 1.77 6.80 -2.26
C ASP A 72 2.69 6.45 -3.43
N ALA A 73 4.01 6.57 -3.23
CA ALA A 73 5.00 6.17 -4.24
C ALA A 73 4.93 4.67 -4.57
N SER A 74 4.69 3.81 -3.56
CA SER A 74 4.52 2.37 -3.78
C SER A 74 3.27 2.05 -4.58
N LYS A 75 2.17 2.79 -4.38
CA LYS A 75 0.93 2.64 -5.15
C LYS A 75 1.13 3.03 -6.61
N GLU A 76 1.86 4.11 -6.86
CA GLU A 76 2.21 4.57 -8.23
C GLU A 76 3.02 3.50 -8.96
N ILE A 77 4.08 2.97 -8.33
CA ILE A 77 4.89 1.88 -8.91
C ILE A 77 4.05 0.63 -9.18
N ALA A 78 3.16 0.25 -8.24
CA ALA A 78 2.30 -0.92 -8.42
C ALA A 78 1.35 -0.75 -9.62
N LYS A 79 0.84 0.46 -9.83
CA LYS A 79 0.01 0.80 -11.00
C LYS A 79 0.81 0.68 -12.30
N ASP A 80 2.03 1.22 -12.35
CA ASP A 80 2.89 1.12 -13.53
C ASP A 80 3.19 -0.34 -13.88
N ILE A 81 3.49 -1.17 -12.87
CA ILE A 81 3.71 -2.61 -13.05
C ILE A 81 2.44 -3.30 -13.58
N GLN A 82 1.26 -2.92 -13.10
CA GLN A 82 -0.01 -3.45 -13.59
C GLN A 82 -0.24 -3.09 -15.06
N GLU A 83 0.00 -1.85 -15.47
CA GLU A 83 -0.11 -1.40 -16.86
C GLU A 83 0.83 -2.17 -17.79
N ILE A 84 2.09 -2.33 -17.38
CA ILE A 84 3.08 -3.14 -18.11
C ILE A 84 2.64 -4.60 -18.22
N SER A 85 2.09 -5.17 -17.14
CA SER A 85 1.60 -6.56 -17.13
C SER A 85 0.45 -6.77 -18.11
N VAL A 86 -0.48 -5.81 -18.19
CA VAL A 86 -1.58 -5.85 -19.17
C VAL A 86 -1.04 -5.76 -20.59
N MET A 87 -0.12 -4.83 -20.87
CA MET A 87 0.50 -4.69 -22.19
C MET A 87 1.24 -5.95 -22.62
N SER A 88 1.99 -6.59 -21.70
CA SER A 88 2.69 -7.85 -21.97
C SER A 88 1.74 -8.97 -22.38
N LYS A 89 0.58 -9.09 -21.73
CA LYS A 89 -0.43 -10.10 -22.07
C LYS A 89 -1.03 -9.87 -23.46
N ILE A 90 -1.25 -8.61 -23.83
CA ILE A 90 -1.75 -8.24 -25.15
C ILE A 90 -0.73 -8.63 -26.24
N PHE A 91 0.55 -8.32 -26.05
CA PHE A 91 1.59 -8.69 -27.02
C PHE A 91 1.77 -10.20 -27.19
N ASP A 92 1.61 -10.97 -26.12
CA ASP A 92 1.68 -12.44 -26.16
C ASP A 92 0.55 -13.03 -27.00
N ILE A 93 -0.67 -12.47 -26.91
CA ILE A 93 -1.81 -12.86 -27.78
C ILE A 93 -1.49 -12.59 -29.26
N PHE A 94 -0.90 -11.43 -29.58
CA PHE A 94 -0.59 -11.07 -30.97
C PHE A 94 0.56 -11.88 -31.58
N HIS A 95 1.45 -12.49 -30.78
CA HIS A 95 2.49 -13.38 -31.30
C HIS A 95 1.94 -14.74 -31.79
N ILE A 96 0.70 -15.10 -31.43
CA ILE A 96 0.09 -16.39 -31.82
C ILE A 96 -0.50 -16.33 -33.24
N GLU A 97 -0.85 -15.16 -33.76
CA GLU A 97 -1.54 -15.03 -35.06
C GLU A 97 -0.60 -14.98 -36.29
N SER A 98 0.70 -14.73 -36.11
CA SER A 98 1.65 -14.68 -37.25
C SER A 98 2.27 -16.03 -37.63
N SER A 99 1.80 -17.14 -37.06
CA SER A 99 2.34 -18.50 -37.34
C SER A 99 1.49 -19.31 -38.33
N GLY A 100 0.47 -18.71 -38.97
CA GLY A 100 -0.46 -19.39 -39.86
C GLY A 100 -0.73 -18.62 -41.15
N CYS A 101 0.31 -18.36 -41.94
CA CYS A 101 0.16 -17.97 -43.35
C CYS A 101 1.29 -18.64 -44.16
N LEU A 102 1.07 -19.91 -44.48
CA LEU A 102 1.72 -20.65 -45.57
C LEU A 102 0.66 -20.91 -46.65
#